data_AF-A0A6I4MJ16-F1
#
_entry.id   AF-A0A6I4MJ16-F1
#
_cell.length_a   1.000
_cell.length_b   1.000
_cell.length_c   1.000
_cell.angle_alpha   90.00
_cell.angle_beta   90.00
_cell.angle_gamma   90.00
#
_symmetry.space_group_name_H-M   'P 1'
#
loop_
_entity.id
_entity.type
_entity.pdbx_description
1 polymer ?
#
loop_
_entity_poly.entity_id
_entity_poly.type
_entity_poly.pdbx_seq_one_letter_code
_entity_poly.pdbx_strand_id
1 'polypeptide(L)'
;MHTTEAAEARLDDTSNVLVAPPTLRDHDVIRGFFGSVITYEDLVPGALDLAQKTVHLCGDVSGISPQRLHAADRVFVVRELSHGYREDTDEPWTLVGLGRVPIRVHGAGVYYRRFFDLDSDHFDRIRAEHAFQSLTESTKPGTAHRSGIYLTPVTRNGDELHFRLLRCSTNLSGPTEGFRPTDTRIVEALNREAAAVFRDQAPLNHVLAQIYHNTPATNERKQSKAKISAHADKTKDMPANGIMAFCTFYDRLDGLRPLAEDSFDYGAHGASGLTRLHFRLKEPAGERDGGALPPQFTLTLHPGSVFFMPLSTNRLYTHEIRPSTLDAGSLPTRMGYVVRCSNAEAVHKNGDTYLKADGGLVRLEAPTPAGMDDLRRLYAEENRTSSFIDYGDVFSFSMNTGDYLAPRA
;
A
#
# COMPACT_ATOMS: atom_id res chain seq x y z
N MET A 1 7.77 -32.92 -11.90
CA MET A 1 8.73 -31.81 -11.85
C MET A 1 8.41 -31.01 -10.61
N HIS A 2 9.34 -30.91 -9.66
CA HIS A 2 9.19 -29.98 -8.55
C HIS A 2 9.35 -28.57 -9.13
N THR A 3 8.24 -27.86 -9.28
CA THR A 3 8.27 -26.41 -9.47
C THR A 3 9.05 -25.84 -8.30
N THR A 4 10.21 -25.23 -8.57
CA THR A 4 10.93 -24.43 -7.60
C THR A 4 9.90 -23.45 -7.02
N GLU A 5 9.66 -23.48 -5.71
CA GLU A 5 8.76 -22.52 -5.06
C GLU A 5 9.19 -21.12 -5.50
N ALA A 6 8.30 -20.41 -6.19
CA ALA A 6 8.59 -19.07 -6.63
C ALA A 6 8.81 -18.22 -5.37
N ALA A 7 10.00 -17.64 -5.23
CA ALA A 7 10.41 -16.98 -4.01
C ALA A 7 9.47 -15.79 -3.70
N GLU A 8 8.68 -15.89 -2.63
CA GLU A 8 7.87 -14.77 -2.13
C GLU A 8 8.80 -13.63 -1.68
N ALA A 9 8.34 -12.38 -1.82
CA ALA A 9 9.06 -11.24 -1.24
C ALA A 9 9.09 -11.37 0.28
N ARG A 10 10.24 -11.02 0.88
CA ARG A 10 10.47 -11.15 2.32
C ARG A 10 10.77 -9.80 2.94
N LEU A 11 10.22 -9.57 4.12
CA LEU A 11 10.61 -8.44 4.96
C LEU A 11 12.10 -8.55 5.32
N ASP A 12 12.82 -7.45 5.20
CA ASP A 12 14.23 -7.35 5.55
C ASP A 12 14.46 -6.12 6.43
N ASP A 13 14.70 -6.38 7.71
CA ASP A 13 14.97 -5.34 8.70
C ASP A 13 16.45 -4.91 8.73
N THR A 14 17.33 -5.58 7.99
CA THR A 14 18.77 -5.30 8.07
C THR A 14 19.17 -3.97 7.42
N SER A 15 18.33 -3.41 6.56
CA SER A 15 18.59 -2.17 5.82
C SER A 15 18.21 -0.90 6.61
N ASN A 16 17.65 -1.03 7.81
CA ASN A 16 17.19 0.11 8.62
C ASN A 16 17.90 0.14 9.97
N VAL A 17 18.45 1.30 10.32
CA VAL A 17 19.13 1.53 11.59
C VAL A 17 18.55 2.77 12.24
N LEU A 18 18.19 2.68 13.52
CA LEU A 18 17.80 3.82 14.34
C LEU A 18 18.84 4.05 15.42
N VAL A 19 19.37 5.27 15.46
CA VAL A 19 20.35 5.71 16.45
C VAL A 19 19.62 6.56 17.47
N ALA A 20 19.56 6.11 18.71
CA ALA A 20 18.88 6.82 19.78
C ALA A 20 19.61 6.70 21.13
N PRO A 21 19.56 7.73 21.98
CA PRO A 21 20.04 7.63 23.34
C PRO A 21 19.18 6.66 24.16
N PRO A 22 19.74 6.01 25.20
CA PRO A 22 19.01 5.08 26.06
C PRO A 22 17.71 5.64 26.66
N THR A 23 17.64 6.96 26.88
CA THR A 23 16.47 7.66 27.42
C THR A 23 15.23 7.58 26.52
N LEU A 24 15.40 7.28 25.22
CA LEU A 24 14.28 7.15 24.28
C LEU A 24 13.88 5.69 24.04
N ARG A 25 14.54 4.71 24.66
CA ARG A 25 14.30 3.27 24.40
C ARG A 25 12.85 2.83 24.60
N ASP A 26 12.13 3.46 25.55
CA ASP A 26 10.73 3.13 25.84
C ASP A 26 9.70 3.88 24.98
N HIS A 27 10.15 4.76 24.09
CA HIS A 27 9.26 5.44 23.15
C HIS A 27 8.66 4.42 22.16
N ASP A 28 7.34 4.44 21.96
CA ASP A 28 6.62 3.41 21.19
C ASP A 28 7.16 3.21 19.77
N VAL A 29 7.54 4.30 19.10
CA VAL A 29 8.12 4.26 17.74
C VAL A 29 9.49 3.56 17.72
N ILE A 30 10.28 3.69 18.78
CA ILE A 30 11.60 3.04 18.89
C ILE A 30 11.42 1.57 19.24
N ARG A 31 10.51 1.24 20.16
CA ARG A 31 10.19 -0.15 20.51
C ARG A 31 9.63 -0.93 19.33
N GLY A 32 8.82 -0.28 18.49
CA GLY A 32 8.22 -0.86 17.29
C GLY A 32 9.07 -0.74 16.03
N PHE A 33 10.28 -0.17 16.10
CA PHE A 33 11.08 0.14 14.92
C PHE A 33 11.34 -1.12 14.07
N PHE A 34 11.19 -0.99 12.76
CA PHE A 34 11.57 -2.02 11.82
C PHE A 34 13.04 -1.86 11.43
N GLY A 35 13.93 -2.47 12.22
CA GLY A 35 15.36 -2.43 12.00
C GLY A 35 16.14 -2.65 13.30
N SER A 36 17.44 -2.34 13.29
CA SER A 36 18.25 -2.33 14.50
C SER A 36 18.19 -0.98 15.21
N VAL A 37 18.12 -1.00 16.54
CA VAL A 37 18.25 0.20 17.38
C VAL A 37 19.60 0.16 18.07
N ILE A 38 20.41 1.19 17.87
CA ILE A 38 21.76 1.33 18.41
C ILE A 38 21.93 2.67 19.13
N THR A 39 22.99 2.82 19.92
CA THR A 39 23.33 4.11 20.53
C THR A 39 24.40 4.86 19.71
N TYR A 40 24.67 6.11 20.09
CA TYR A 40 25.71 6.90 19.42
C TYR A 40 27.11 6.31 19.62
N GLU A 41 27.34 5.65 20.76
CA GLU A 41 28.59 4.96 21.08
C GLU A 41 28.83 3.77 20.15
N ASP A 42 27.78 3.18 19.56
CA ASP A 42 27.89 2.08 18.60
C ASP A 42 28.27 2.58 17.19
N LEU A 43 28.18 3.88 16.91
CA LEU A 43 28.61 4.51 15.65
C LEU A 43 30.15 4.74 15.62
N VAL A 44 30.92 3.70 15.94
CA VAL A 44 32.39 3.71 15.77
C VAL A 44 32.72 3.32 14.33
N PRO A 45 33.65 4.03 13.65
CA PRO A 45 34.07 3.66 12.30
C PRO A 45 34.48 2.18 12.21
N GLY A 46 33.87 1.44 11.29
CA GLY A 46 34.16 0.01 11.06
C GLY A 46 33.45 -0.98 12.00
N ALA A 47 32.72 -0.51 13.02
CA ALA A 47 31.94 -1.40 13.90
C ALA A 47 30.61 -1.83 13.27
N LEU A 48 30.00 -0.96 12.48
CA LEU A 48 28.77 -1.21 11.75
C LEU A 48 28.97 -0.84 10.28
N ASP A 49 28.70 -1.80 9.39
CA ASP A 49 28.58 -1.49 7.97
C ASP A 49 27.29 -0.71 7.75
N LEU A 50 27.38 0.51 7.22
CA LEU A 50 26.23 1.35 6.89
C LEU A 50 25.92 1.36 5.40
N ALA A 51 26.70 0.65 4.58
CA ALA A 51 26.47 0.57 3.15
C ALA A 51 25.03 0.09 2.86
N GLN A 52 24.36 0.83 1.97
CA GLN A 52 22.98 0.55 1.53
C GLN A 52 21.92 0.65 2.65
N LYS A 53 22.25 1.23 3.81
CA LYS A 53 21.31 1.39 4.93
C LYS A 53 20.65 2.76 4.93
N THR A 54 19.42 2.77 5.44
CA THR A 54 18.71 3.97 5.87
C THR A 54 18.92 4.17 7.37
N VAL A 55 19.46 5.33 7.74
CA VAL A 55 19.78 5.68 9.13
C VAL A 55 18.79 6.73 9.64
N HIS A 56 18.15 6.47 10.77
CA HIS A 56 17.30 7.41 11.49
C HIS A 56 18.01 7.89 12.76
N LEU A 57 18.12 9.20 12.94
CA LEU A 57 18.79 9.83 14.08
C LEU A 57 17.74 10.43 15.02
N CYS A 58 17.87 10.13 16.31
CA CYS A 58 17.04 10.63 17.41
C CYS A 58 17.95 11.05 18.57
N GLY A 59 17.70 12.18 19.23
CA GLY A 59 18.48 12.70 20.36
C GLY A 59 19.29 13.95 20.03
N ASP A 60 20.41 14.17 20.74
CA ASP A 60 21.34 15.24 20.40
C ASP A 60 22.22 14.82 19.22
N VAL A 61 21.98 15.38 18.04
CA VAL A 61 22.73 15.05 16.83
C VAL A 61 23.93 15.97 16.59
N SER A 62 24.17 16.96 17.45
CA SER A 62 25.25 17.95 17.27
C SER A 62 26.65 17.32 17.27
N GLY A 63 26.83 16.22 17.99
CA GLY A 63 28.09 15.48 18.08
C GLY A 63 28.34 14.46 16.97
N ILE A 64 27.40 14.28 16.03
CA ILE A 64 27.51 13.27 14.98
C ILE A 64 28.23 13.87 13.78
N SER A 65 29.40 13.30 13.45
CA SER A 65 30.19 13.70 12.29
C SER A 65 29.59 13.11 11.00
N PRO A 66 29.37 13.91 9.94
CA PRO A 66 28.91 13.42 8.63
C PRO A 66 29.77 12.30 8.04
N GLN A 67 31.08 12.33 8.29
CA GLN A 67 32.00 11.29 7.84
C GLN A 67 31.65 9.89 8.39
N ARG A 68 31.03 9.80 9.58
CA ARG A 68 30.61 8.52 10.16
C ARG A 68 29.42 7.90 9.44
N LEU A 69 28.61 8.71 8.76
CA LEU A 69 27.38 8.30 8.08
C LEU A 69 27.51 8.33 6.55
N HIS A 70 28.67 8.70 6.01
CA HIS A 70 28.86 8.88 4.57
C HIS A 70 28.59 7.61 3.74
N ALA A 71 28.78 6.42 4.33
CA ALA A 71 28.48 5.15 3.67
C ALA A 71 26.98 4.80 3.63
N ALA A 72 26.15 5.47 4.45
CA ALA A 72 24.70 5.27 4.43
C ALA A 72 24.09 5.77 3.12
N ASP A 73 23.10 5.05 2.61
CA ASP A 73 22.36 5.47 1.41
C ASP A 73 21.47 6.67 1.73
N ARG A 74 20.88 6.68 2.93
CA ARG A 74 19.96 7.72 3.40
C ARG A 74 20.20 8.01 4.87
N VAL A 75 20.17 9.29 5.24
CA VAL A 75 20.22 9.74 6.64
C VAL A 75 19.06 10.67 6.92
N PHE A 76 18.29 10.34 7.95
CA PHE A 76 17.13 11.08 8.41
C PHE A 76 17.29 11.54 9.85
N VAL A 77 16.95 12.80 10.10
CA VAL A 77 16.81 13.33 11.47
C VAL A 77 15.33 13.33 11.84
N VAL A 78 14.96 12.62 12.90
CA VAL A 78 13.57 12.54 13.37
C VAL A 78 13.28 13.78 14.20
N ARG A 79 12.54 14.73 13.62
CA ARG A 79 12.37 16.09 14.11
C ARG A 79 11.88 16.15 15.56
N GLU A 80 10.87 15.36 15.90
CA GLU A 80 10.21 15.41 17.22
C GLU A 80 11.05 14.76 18.32
N LEU A 81 12.03 13.93 17.96
CA LEU A 81 12.90 13.23 18.91
C LEU A 81 14.33 13.77 18.90
N SER A 82 14.63 14.80 18.09
CA SER A 82 16.00 15.27 17.87
C SER A 82 16.17 16.75 18.16
N HIS A 83 17.38 17.12 18.56
CA HIS A 83 17.83 18.50 18.72
C HIS A 83 19.31 18.61 18.32
N GLY A 84 19.83 19.84 18.18
CA GLY A 84 21.24 20.06 17.86
C GLY A 84 21.62 19.81 16.39
N TYR A 85 20.66 19.59 15.50
CA TYR A 85 20.91 19.57 14.05
C TYR A 85 21.15 20.99 13.53
N ARG A 86 22.04 21.12 12.55
CA ARG A 86 22.40 22.41 11.93
C ARG A 86 21.61 22.58 10.64
N GLU A 87 20.76 23.60 10.60
CA GLU A 87 20.02 23.97 9.38
C GLU A 87 20.91 24.68 8.35
N ASP A 88 21.96 25.38 8.81
CA ASP A 88 22.85 26.23 7.98
C ASP A 88 24.11 25.51 7.47
N THR A 89 24.00 24.24 7.06
CA THR A 89 25.11 23.50 6.43
C THR A 89 24.86 23.27 4.95
N ASP A 90 25.92 23.15 4.14
CA ASP A 90 25.80 22.96 2.69
C ASP A 90 25.13 21.62 2.31
N GLU A 91 25.14 20.63 3.22
CA GLU A 91 24.50 19.32 3.06
C GLU A 91 23.76 18.90 4.36
N PRO A 92 22.61 19.52 4.68
CA PRO A 92 21.86 19.15 5.87
C PRO A 92 21.20 17.78 5.66
N TRP A 93 21.25 16.92 6.67
CA TRP A 93 20.48 15.67 6.64
C TRP A 93 18.99 15.96 6.50
N THR A 94 18.27 15.06 5.84
CA THR A 94 16.84 15.26 5.60
C THR A 94 16.08 15.16 6.92
N LEU A 95 15.38 16.23 7.29
CA LEU A 95 14.48 16.27 8.44
C LEU A 95 13.17 15.57 8.10
N VAL A 96 12.78 14.59 8.91
CA VAL A 96 11.52 13.85 8.77
C VAL A 96 10.72 13.87 10.06
N GLY A 97 9.40 13.76 9.95
CA GLY A 97 8.53 13.57 11.12
C GLY A 97 8.52 12.13 11.60
N LEU A 98 8.04 11.90 12.83
CA LEU A 98 7.87 10.58 13.44
C LEU A 98 7.10 9.58 12.56
N GLY A 99 6.18 10.06 11.73
CA GLY A 99 5.38 9.21 10.86
C GLY A 99 6.15 8.58 9.69
N ARG A 100 7.38 9.05 9.41
CA ARG A 100 8.32 8.50 8.43
C ARG A 100 9.22 7.40 9.01
N VAL A 101 9.13 7.12 10.31
CA VAL A 101 9.89 6.04 10.93
C VAL A 101 9.14 4.70 10.68
N PRO A 102 9.79 3.68 10.10
CA PRO A 102 9.14 2.40 9.80
C PRO A 102 8.85 1.61 11.07
N ILE A 103 7.60 1.13 11.21
CA ILE A 103 7.14 0.34 12.34
C ILE A 103 6.81 -1.08 11.89
N ARG A 104 7.35 -2.08 12.59
CA ARG A 104 7.04 -3.49 12.37
C ARG A 104 5.60 -3.78 12.78
N VAL A 105 4.84 -4.44 11.91
CA VAL A 105 3.49 -4.92 12.21
C VAL A 105 3.51 -6.44 12.27
N HIS A 106 3.82 -7.00 13.44
CA HIS A 106 3.72 -8.44 13.74
C HIS A 106 4.38 -9.41 12.74
N GLY A 107 5.38 -8.96 11.97
CA GLY A 107 5.95 -9.75 10.86
C GLY A 107 5.05 -9.86 9.63
N ALA A 108 3.87 -9.23 9.64
CA ALA A 108 2.92 -9.18 8.53
C ALA A 108 3.19 -8.02 7.56
N GLY A 109 3.95 -7.01 7.97
CA GLY A 109 4.28 -5.85 7.14
C GLY A 109 4.98 -4.72 7.89
N VAL A 110 5.15 -3.59 7.21
CA VAL A 110 5.76 -2.36 7.75
C VAL A 110 4.81 -1.19 7.57
N TYR A 111 4.62 -0.43 8.64
CA TYR A 111 3.69 0.69 8.68
C TYR A 111 4.41 2.02 8.92
N TYR A 112 4.06 3.01 8.10
CA TYR A 112 4.44 4.41 8.25
C TYR A 112 3.18 5.19 8.59
N ARG A 113 3.11 5.77 9.80
CA ARG A 113 1.91 6.49 10.27
C ARG A 113 1.65 7.76 9.46
N ARG A 114 2.69 8.36 8.85
CA ARG A 114 2.58 9.49 7.93
C ARG A 114 3.77 9.47 6.98
N PHE A 115 3.66 8.65 5.93
CA PHE A 115 4.68 8.58 4.88
C PHE A 115 4.63 9.83 4.00
N PHE A 116 3.44 10.25 3.62
CA PHE A 116 3.22 11.44 2.79
C PHE A 116 2.79 12.62 3.66
N ASP A 117 3.38 13.79 3.40
CA ASP A 117 3.01 15.02 4.09
C ASP A 117 1.60 15.47 3.73
N LEU A 118 0.91 16.06 4.71
CA LEU A 118 -0.47 16.51 4.54
C LEU A 118 -0.57 17.69 3.57
N ASP A 119 0.46 18.54 3.55
CA ASP A 119 0.54 19.72 2.66
C ASP A 119 0.72 19.34 1.18
N SER A 120 0.98 18.05 0.89
CA SER A 120 1.11 17.58 -0.49
C SER A 120 -0.24 17.45 -1.21
N ASP A 121 -1.35 17.51 -0.48
CA ASP A 121 -2.72 17.50 -1.02
C ASP A 121 -2.99 16.41 -2.07
N HIS A 122 -2.53 15.19 -1.77
CA HIS A 122 -2.62 14.07 -2.71
C HIS A 122 -4.06 13.75 -3.11
N PHE A 123 -5.03 13.93 -2.19
CA PHE A 123 -6.43 13.64 -2.48
C PHE A 123 -6.95 14.50 -3.64
N ASP A 124 -6.82 15.82 -3.56
CA ASP A 124 -7.37 16.72 -4.59
C ASP A 124 -6.52 16.73 -5.86
N ARG A 125 -5.20 16.55 -5.75
CA ARG A 125 -4.34 16.39 -6.93
C ARG A 125 -4.72 15.17 -7.76
N ILE A 126 -4.89 14.00 -7.14
CA ILE A 126 -5.31 12.78 -7.85
C ILE A 126 -6.71 12.98 -8.44
N ARG A 127 -7.63 13.61 -7.70
CA ARG A 127 -9.00 13.90 -8.20
C ARG A 127 -9.01 14.88 -9.38
N ALA A 128 -8.06 15.81 -9.43
CA ALA A 128 -7.91 16.76 -10.53
C ALA A 128 -7.25 16.13 -11.75
N GLU A 129 -6.33 15.18 -11.55
CA GLU A 129 -5.61 14.47 -12.60
C GLU A 129 -6.46 13.36 -13.26
N HIS A 130 -7.46 12.79 -12.55
CA HIS A 130 -8.20 11.61 -12.99
C HIS A 130 -9.72 11.71 -12.86
N ALA A 131 -10.42 11.08 -13.81
CA ALA A 131 -11.87 10.91 -13.77
C ALA A 131 -12.24 9.58 -13.10
N PHE A 132 -12.67 9.63 -11.84
CA PHE A 132 -13.11 8.45 -11.09
C PHE A 132 -14.39 7.84 -11.68
N GLN A 133 -14.43 6.52 -11.73
CA GLN A 133 -15.49 5.74 -12.36
C GLN A 133 -16.38 5.10 -11.30
N SER A 134 -17.66 4.88 -11.62
CA SER A 134 -18.56 4.16 -10.72
C SER A 134 -18.16 2.69 -10.62
N LEU A 135 -18.26 2.12 -9.41
CA LEU A 135 -18.12 0.68 -9.19
C LEU A 135 -19.49 0.02 -9.10
N THR A 136 -19.65 -1.18 -9.66
CA THR A 136 -20.80 -2.03 -9.35
C THR A 136 -20.47 -2.96 -8.18
N GLU A 137 -21.42 -3.19 -7.28
CA GLU A 137 -21.27 -4.21 -6.23
C GLU A 137 -21.55 -5.60 -6.79
N SER A 138 -20.53 -6.27 -7.31
CA SER A 138 -20.68 -7.61 -7.89
C SER A 138 -21.73 -7.61 -9.02
N THR A 139 -22.65 -8.57 -9.04
CA THR A 139 -23.77 -8.71 -9.98
C THR A 139 -25.06 -8.01 -9.52
N LYS A 140 -25.04 -7.27 -8.40
CA LYS A 140 -26.26 -6.63 -7.87
C LYS A 140 -26.60 -5.38 -8.68
N PRO A 141 -27.89 -5.14 -8.98
CA PRO A 141 -28.33 -3.88 -9.57
C PRO A 141 -28.14 -2.74 -8.55
N GLY A 142 -27.01 -2.03 -8.65
CA GLY A 142 -26.67 -0.91 -7.79
C GLY A 142 -25.22 -0.47 -7.94
N THR A 143 -24.97 0.84 -7.84
CA THR A 143 -23.62 1.40 -7.72
C THR A 143 -23.13 1.26 -6.29
N ALA A 144 -21.90 0.83 -6.10
CA ALA A 144 -21.25 0.86 -4.80
C ALA A 144 -21.18 2.29 -4.27
N HIS A 145 -21.11 2.47 -2.95
CA HIS A 145 -20.81 3.77 -2.31
C HIS A 145 -19.36 4.25 -2.52
N ARG A 146 -18.73 3.78 -3.60
CA ARG A 146 -17.34 4.00 -3.94
C ARG A 146 -17.24 4.30 -5.42
N SER A 147 -16.34 5.22 -5.73
CA SER A 147 -15.83 5.43 -7.08
C SER A 147 -14.36 5.02 -7.11
N GLY A 148 -13.82 4.72 -8.28
CA GLY A 148 -12.44 4.25 -8.40
C GLY A 148 -11.89 4.30 -9.80
N ILE A 149 -10.59 4.05 -9.91
CA ILE A 149 -9.87 4.04 -11.17
C ILE A 149 -8.65 3.12 -11.07
N TYR A 150 -8.32 2.47 -12.17
CA TYR A 150 -7.04 1.76 -12.33
C TYR A 150 -6.04 2.65 -13.03
N LEU A 151 -4.82 2.71 -12.49
CA LEU A 151 -3.72 3.49 -13.05
C LEU A 151 -2.50 2.59 -13.25
N THR A 152 -1.78 2.79 -14.36
CA THR A 152 -0.52 2.11 -14.64
C THR A 152 0.32 2.96 -15.61
N PRO A 153 1.64 2.78 -15.75
CA PRO A 153 2.39 3.41 -16.83
C PRO A 153 1.83 2.98 -18.20
N VAL A 154 1.49 3.96 -19.03
CA VAL A 154 1.04 3.73 -20.42
C VAL A 154 2.09 4.33 -21.35
N THR A 155 2.57 3.54 -22.30
CA THR A 155 3.53 3.98 -23.31
C THR A 155 2.96 3.75 -24.70
N ARG A 156 3.28 4.63 -25.65
CA ARG A 156 2.82 4.55 -27.04
C ARG A 156 3.97 4.14 -27.95
N ASN A 157 3.73 3.15 -28.80
CA ASN A 157 4.63 2.76 -29.88
C ASN A 157 3.85 2.70 -31.20
N GLY A 158 3.95 3.74 -32.02
CA GLY A 158 3.06 3.93 -33.17
C GLY A 158 1.60 4.03 -32.71
N ASP A 159 0.76 3.12 -33.22
CA ASP A 159 -0.66 3.01 -32.85
C ASP A 159 -0.90 2.06 -31.66
N GLU A 160 0.13 1.40 -31.15
CA GLU A 160 0.04 0.48 -30.01
C GLU A 160 0.15 1.25 -28.69
N LEU A 161 -0.74 0.93 -27.74
CA LEU A 161 -0.68 1.40 -26.36
C LEU A 161 -0.27 0.25 -25.46
N HIS A 162 0.92 0.31 -24.86
CA HIS A 162 1.43 -0.69 -23.94
C HIS A 162 1.22 -0.28 -22.49
N PHE A 163 0.73 -1.21 -21.68
CA PHE A 163 0.36 -0.99 -20.29
C PHE A 163 0.38 -2.31 -19.51
N ARG A 164 0.05 -2.28 -18.22
CA ARG A 164 -0.12 -3.48 -17.40
C ARG A 164 -1.55 -3.62 -16.94
N LEU A 165 -2.04 -4.86 -16.94
CA LEU A 165 -3.34 -5.21 -16.40
C LEU A 165 -3.22 -5.78 -14.99
N LEU A 166 -4.26 -5.62 -14.20
CA LEU A 166 -4.43 -6.36 -12.96
C LEU A 166 -5.87 -6.84 -12.88
N ARG A 167 -6.16 -7.95 -13.56
CA ARG A 167 -7.49 -8.54 -13.75
C ARG A 167 -7.96 -9.18 -12.44
N CYS A 168 -8.41 -8.32 -11.53
CA CYS A 168 -8.99 -8.73 -10.26
C CYS A 168 -10.52 -8.55 -10.26
N SER A 169 -11.14 -8.74 -9.10
CA SER A 169 -12.60 -8.78 -8.96
C SER A 169 -13.29 -7.41 -8.99
N THR A 170 -12.59 -6.31 -9.22
CA THR A 170 -13.21 -4.97 -9.25
C THR A 170 -13.80 -4.70 -10.63
N ASN A 171 -15.06 -4.27 -10.67
CA ASN A 171 -15.77 -3.98 -11.91
C ASN A 171 -15.88 -2.46 -12.10
N LEU A 172 -14.88 -1.88 -12.75
CA LEU A 172 -14.85 -0.50 -13.21
C LEU A 172 -15.38 -0.43 -14.65
N SER A 173 -16.19 0.58 -14.93
CA SER A 173 -16.86 0.68 -16.24
C SER A 173 -16.02 1.33 -17.34
N GLY A 174 -14.96 2.05 -16.98
CA GLY A 174 -14.11 2.79 -17.91
C GLY A 174 -12.68 2.23 -18.01
N PRO A 175 -11.87 2.75 -18.95
CA PRO A 175 -10.53 2.24 -19.20
C PRO A 175 -9.60 2.48 -18.02
N THR A 176 -8.50 1.71 -17.98
CA THR A 176 -7.31 2.03 -17.19
C THR A 176 -6.69 3.34 -17.69
N GLU A 177 -6.20 4.19 -16.79
CA GLU A 177 -5.51 5.42 -17.15
C GLU A 177 -4.00 5.34 -16.89
N GLY A 178 -3.25 6.17 -17.61
CA GLY A 178 -1.83 6.37 -17.47
C GLY A 178 -1.50 7.09 -16.17
N PHE A 179 -0.35 6.75 -15.57
CA PHE A 179 0.18 7.55 -14.46
C PHE A 179 0.35 9.01 -14.85
N ARG A 180 -0.14 9.89 -13.98
CA ARG A 180 0.06 11.34 -14.04
C ARG A 180 1.19 11.74 -13.06
N PRO A 181 1.63 13.02 -13.07
CA PRO A 181 2.79 13.42 -12.26
C PRO A 181 2.64 13.13 -10.76
N THR A 182 1.43 13.12 -10.21
CA THR A 182 1.23 12.74 -8.80
C THR A 182 1.39 11.25 -8.58
N ASP A 183 0.85 10.40 -9.45
CA ASP A 183 1.03 8.94 -9.35
C ASP A 183 2.49 8.52 -9.50
N THR A 184 3.19 9.08 -10.50
CA THR A 184 4.61 8.78 -10.73
C THR A 184 5.42 9.06 -9.46
N ARG A 185 5.23 10.22 -8.83
CA ARG A 185 5.92 10.58 -7.58
C ARG A 185 5.58 9.66 -6.42
N ILE A 186 4.29 9.32 -6.24
CA ILE A 186 3.86 8.39 -5.19
C ILE A 186 4.52 7.03 -5.42
N VAL A 187 4.38 6.46 -6.60
CA VAL A 187 4.84 5.10 -6.92
C VAL A 187 6.36 4.99 -6.91
N GLU A 188 7.09 6.01 -7.35
CA GLU A 188 8.56 6.06 -7.24
C GLU A 188 9.02 6.12 -5.78
N ALA A 189 8.37 6.96 -4.94
CA ALA A 189 8.68 7.03 -3.52
C ALA A 189 8.41 5.69 -2.81
N LEU A 190 7.31 5.03 -3.16
CA LEU A 190 6.97 3.71 -2.62
C LEU A 190 7.94 2.62 -3.07
N ASN A 191 8.36 2.61 -4.34
CA ASN A 191 9.35 1.65 -4.84
C ASN A 191 10.71 1.83 -4.18
N ARG A 192 11.15 3.09 -3.99
CA ARG A 192 12.39 3.39 -3.26
C ARG A 192 12.33 2.89 -1.83
N GLU A 193 11.21 3.12 -1.14
CA GLU A 193 11.05 2.64 0.24
C GLU A 193 10.90 1.12 0.31
N ALA A 194 10.22 0.50 -0.65
CA ALA A 194 10.10 -0.95 -0.72
C ALA A 194 11.47 -1.64 -0.82
N ALA A 195 12.44 -1.04 -1.52
CA ALA A 195 13.81 -1.55 -1.60
C ALA A 195 14.58 -1.51 -0.27
N ALA A 196 14.16 -0.66 0.67
CA ALA A 196 14.72 -0.62 2.02
C ALA A 196 13.97 -1.54 3.02
N VAL A 197 12.81 -2.08 2.64
CA VAL A 197 11.93 -2.86 3.52
C VAL A 197 11.84 -4.34 3.11
N PHE A 198 12.05 -4.64 1.84
CA PHE A 198 11.94 -5.99 1.30
C PHE A 198 13.22 -6.43 0.59
N ARG A 199 13.40 -7.75 0.53
CA ARG A 199 14.31 -8.41 -0.41
C ARG A 199 13.52 -9.00 -1.56
N ASP A 200 14.16 -8.99 -2.73
CA ASP A 200 13.75 -9.69 -3.94
C ASP A 200 12.35 -9.28 -4.43
N GLN A 201 11.82 -8.11 -4.07
CA GLN A 201 10.46 -7.68 -4.41
C GLN A 201 10.32 -7.25 -5.87
N ALA A 202 9.16 -7.55 -6.45
CA ALA A 202 8.76 -6.97 -7.73
C ALA A 202 8.42 -5.47 -7.60
N PRO A 203 8.58 -4.68 -8.67
CA PRO A 203 8.25 -3.27 -8.65
C PRO A 203 6.73 -3.05 -8.54
N LEU A 204 6.35 -2.06 -7.73
CA LEU A 204 5.01 -1.50 -7.68
C LEU A 204 4.75 -0.72 -8.97
N ASN A 205 3.70 -1.07 -9.72
CA ASN A 205 3.47 -0.53 -11.07
C ASN A 205 1.98 -0.45 -11.48
N HIS A 206 1.08 -0.81 -10.58
CA HIS A 206 -0.36 -0.80 -10.84
C HIS A 206 -1.12 -0.30 -9.62
N VAL A 207 -2.04 0.64 -9.81
CA VAL A 207 -2.75 1.34 -8.73
C VAL A 207 -4.24 1.08 -8.86
N LEU A 208 -4.89 0.81 -7.73
CA LEU A 208 -6.33 0.98 -7.56
C LEU A 208 -6.55 2.16 -6.61
N ALA A 209 -6.99 3.29 -7.15
CA ALA A 209 -7.40 4.44 -6.36
C ALA A 209 -8.93 4.39 -6.20
N GLN A 210 -9.42 4.51 -4.96
CA GLN A 210 -10.85 4.44 -4.65
C GLN A 210 -11.25 5.51 -3.65
N ILE A 211 -12.32 6.24 -3.94
CA ILE A 211 -12.93 7.20 -3.04
C ILE A 211 -14.10 6.54 -2.31
N TYR A 212 -14.13 6.70 -0.99
CA TYR A 212 -15.07 6.08 -0.06
C TYR A 212 -16.03 7.15 0.45
N HIS A 213 -17.27 7.12 -0.04
CA HIS A 213 -18.28 8.12 0.30
C HIS A 213 -19.11 7.69 1.52
N ASN A 214 -19.34 8.63 2.43
CA ASN A 214 -20.26 8.47 3.56
C ASN A 214 -21.53 9.29 3.28
N THR A 215 -22.69 8.69 3.52
CA THR A 215 -24.00 9.33 3.32
C THR A 215 -24.66 9.52 4.69
N PRO A 216 -24.90 10.76 5.15
CA PRO A 216 -25.64 11.04 6.37
C PRO A 216 -27.05 10.45 6.34
N ALA A 217 -27.66 10.29 7.52
CA ALA A 217 -29.07 9.91 7.61
C ALA A 217 -29.96 11.06 7.12
N THR A 218 -31.08 10.73 6.47
CA THR A 218 -32.20 11.63 6.22
C THR A 218 -33.43 11.13 6.99
N ASN A 219 -34.54 11.88 6.95
CA ASN A 219 -35.79 11.44 7.58
C ASN A 219 -36.29 10.10 7.00
N GLU A 220 -35.95 9.80 5.75
CA GLU A 220 -36.41 8.62 5.01
C GLU A 220 -35.37 7.49 4.95
N ARG A 221 -34.09 7.75 5.27
CA ARG A 221 -33.00 6.79 5.08
C ARG A 221 -31.98 6.83 6.21
N LYS A 222 -31.58 5.66 6.71
CA LYS A 222 -30.46 5.54 7.66
C LYS A 222 -29.16 5.97 6.99
N GLN A 223 -28.21 6.45 7.81
CA GLN A 223 -26.86 6.74 7.35
C GLN A 223 -26.20 5.49 6.73
N SER A 224 -25.33 5.71 5.76
CA SER A 224 -24.49 4.69 5.13
C SER A 224 -23.03 5.12 5.20
N LYS A 225 -22.15 4.18 5.55
CA LYS A 225 -20.70 4.40 5.64
C LYS A 225 -20.01 3.43 4.71
N ALA A 226 -19.05 3.92 3.94
CA ALA A 226 -18.30 3.07 3.02
C ALA A 226 -17.47 2.03 3.79
N LYS A 227 -17.59 0.77 3.37
CA LYS A 227 -16.88 -0.38 3.94
C LYS A 227 -16.52 -1.37 2.85
N ILE A 228 -15.58 -2.26 3.15
CA ILE A 228 -15.28 -3.44 2.32
C ILE A 228 -15.29 -4.62 3.27
N SER A 229 -16.05 -5.66 2.94
CA SER A 229 -16.05 -6.91 3.71
C SER A 229 -14.72 -7.64 3.62
N ALA A 230 -14.50 -8.58 4.55
CA ALA A 230 -13.31 -9.43 4.58
C ALA A 230 -13.06 -10.11 3.23
N HIS A 231 -11.84 -9.94 2.70
CA HIS A 231 -11.36 -10.56 1.48
C HIS A 231 -9.83 -10.64 1.47
N ALA A 232 -9.27 -11.45 0.57
CA ALA A 232 -7.89 -11.35 0.13
C ALA A 232 -7.88 -10.74 -1.29
N ASP A 233 -6.88 -9.90 -1.56
CA ASP A 233 -6.67 -9.35 -2.89
C ASP A 233 -6.33 -10.46 -3.89
N LYS A 234 -6.83 -10.34 -5.12
CA LYS A 234 -6.65 -11.38 -6.14
C LYS A 234 -5.28 -11.29 -6.76
N THR A 235 -4.52 -12.38 -6.66
CA THR A 235 -3.10 -12.42 -7.04
C THR A 235 -2.82 -12.92 -8.46
N LYS A 236 -3.86 -13.21 -9.24
CA LYS A 236 -3.78 -13.77 -10.61
C LYS A 236 -2.70 -13.15 -11.51
N ASP A 237 -2.64 -11.83 -11.55
CA ASP A 237 -1.71 -11.07 -12.41
C ASP A 237 -0.54 -10.46 -11.63
N MET A 238 -0.30 -10.95 -10.41
CA MET A 238 0.80 -10.50 -9.56
C MET A 238 1.94 -11.53 -9.61
N PRO A 239 3.20 -11.10 -9.72
CA PRO A 239 4.32 -12.03 -9.61
C PRO A 239 4.41 -12.57 -8.17
N ALA A 240 4.99 -13.76 -7.99
CA ALA A 240 5.09 -14.42 -6.69
C ALA A 240 5.85 -13.59 -5.63
N ASN A 241 6.87 -12.85 -6.06
CA ASN A 241 7.60 -11.88 -5.25
C ASN A 241 6.92 -10.49 -5.19
N GLY A 242 5.61 -10.43 -5.44
CA GLY A 242 4.82 -9.21 -5.35
C GLY A 242 4.68 -8.69 -3.93
N ILE A 243 4.48 -7.38 -3.82
CA ILE A 243 4.13 -6.68 -2.60
C ILE A 243 2.94 -5.75 -2.86
N MET A 244 2.35 -5.23 -1.78
CA MET A 244 1.28 -4.24 -1.83
C MET A 244 1.59 -3.08 -0.88
N ALA A 245 1.23 -1.88 -1.31
CA ALA A 245 1.31 -0.66 -0.52
C ALA A 245 -0.09 -0.03 -0.39
N PHE A 246 -0.65 -0.04 0.82
CA PHE A 246 -1.92 0.60 1.14
C PHE A 246 -1.66 2.03 1.57
N CYS A 247 -1.86 2.99 0.68
CA CYS A 247 -1.75 4.40 0.98
C CYS A 247 -3.12 4.98 1.31
N THR A 248 -3.17 5.92 2.26
CA THR A 248 -4.42 6.57 2.66
C THR A 248 -4.34 8.09 2.59
N PHE A 249 -5.27 8.69 1.86
CA PHE A 249 -5.46 10.14 1.80
C PHE A 249 -6.87 10.49 2.23
N TYR A 250 -7.06 11.67 2.79
CA TYR A 250 -8.37 12.16 3.23
C TYR A 250 -8.64 13.55 2.66
N ASP A 251 -9.92 13.79 2.44
CA ASP A 251 -10.52 15.10 2.25
C ASP A 251 -11.38 15.44 3.47
N ARG A 252 -11.46 16.74 3.80
CA ARG A 252 -12.24 17.31 4.92
C ARG A 252 -11.88 16.77 6.31
N LEU A 253 -10.63 16.94 6.72
CA LEU A 253 -10.20 16.65 8.09
C LEU A 253 -10.60 17.75 9.10
N ASP A 254 -11.06 18.92 8.64
CA ASP A 254 -11.25 20.13 9.46
C ASP A 254 -12.26 19.97 10.62
N GLY A 255 -13.17 19.00 10.51
CA GLY A 255 -14.15 18.67 11.55
C GLY A 255 -13.59 17.79 12.67
N LEU A 256 -12.36 17.29 12.52
CA LEU A 256 -11.70 16.40 13.48
C LEU A 256 -10.45 17.08 14.06
N ARG A 257 -10.03 16.63 15.24
CA ARG A 257 -8.80 17.10 15.88
C ARG A 257 -7.90 15.92 16.22
N PRO A 258 -6.57 16.12 16.27
CA PRO A 258 -5.66 15.10 16.79
C PRO A 258 -6.13 14.62 18.17
N LEU A 259 -6.11 13.30 18.39
CA LEU A 259 -6.43 12.71 19.68
C LEU A 259 -5.24 12.86 20.64
N ALA A 260 -5.53 12.98 21.93
CA ALA A 260 -4.49 13.17 22.95
C ALA A 260 -3.56 11.95 23.10
N GLU A 261 -4.11 10.74 22.91
CA GLU A 261 -3.37 9.47 23.04
C GLU A 261 -2.56 9.12 21.78
N ASP A 262 -2.97 9.63 20.62
CA ASP A 262 -2.28 9.42 19.34
C ASP A 262 -2.43 10.64 18.44
N SER A 263 -1.36 11.42 18.30
CA SER A 263 -1.33 12.64 17.50
C SER A 263 -1.45 12.40 15.99
N PHE A 264 -1.33 11.15 15.53
CA PHE A 264 -1.62 10.77 14.14
C PHE A 264 -3.10 10.46 13.92
N ASP A 265 -3.84 10.14 14.98
CA ASP A 265 -5.26 9.82 14.90
C ASP A 265 -6.11 11.09 15.04
N TYR A 266 -7.12 11.24 14.18
CA TYR A 266 -8.00 12.39 14.15
C TYR A 266 -9.40 11.95 14.55
N GLY A 267 -10.01 12.66 15.49
CA GLY A 267 -11.29 12.28 16.04
C GLY A 267 -12.09 13.42 16.65
N ALA A 268 -13.23 13.05 17.20
CA ALA A 268 -14.13 13.93 17.93
C ALA A 268 -14.58 13.23 19.21
N HIS A 269 -14.65 13.99 20.32
CA HIS A 269 -15.07 13.48 21.63
C HIS A 269 -14.32 12.22 22.10
N GLY A 270 -13.01 12.16 21.82
CA GLY A 270 -12.16 11.03 22.19
C GLY A 270 -12.31 9.78 21.31
N ALA A 271 -13.18 9.80 20.30
CA ALA A 271 -13.34 8.70 19.34
C ALA A 271 -12.69 9.04 18.00
N SER A 272 -11.89 8.12 17.46
CA SER A 272 -11.29 8.24 16.13
C SER A 272 -12.37 8.38 15.05
N GLY A 273 -12.19 9.34 14.14
CA GLY A 273 -12.97 9.50 12.92
C GLY A 273 -12.36 8.77 11.72
N LEU A 274 -11.20 8.14 11.90
CA LEU A 274 -10.46 7.52 10.81
C LEU A 274 -10.91 6.09 10.52
N THR A 275 -10.67 5.68 9.28
CA THR A 275 -10.96 4.31 8.83
C THR A 275 -9.92 3.33 9.36
N ARG A 276 -10.34 2.10 9.63
CA ARG A 276 -9.45 1.02 10.07
C ARG A 276 -9.35 -0.09 9.03
N LEU A 277 -8.15 -0.61 8.84
CA LEU A 277 -7.87 -1.81 8.07
C LEU A 277 -7.69 -2.97 9.05
N HIS A 278 -8.63 -3.91 9.05
CA HIS A 278 -8.66 -5.02 9.98
C HIS A 278 -8.25 -6.31 9.28
N PHE A 279 -7.31 -7.05 9.87
CA PHE A 279 -6.80 -8.32 9.36
C PHE A 279 -7.25 -9.47 10.24
N ARG A 280 -7.59 -10.61 9.62
CA ARG A 280 -7.91 -11.87 10.29
C ARG A 280 -7.27 -13.05 9.57
N LEU A 281 -6.57 -13.91 10.31
CA LEU A 281 -6.00 -15.14 9.78
C LEU A 281 -7.10 -16.03 9.20
N LYS A 282 -6.84 -16.62 8.02
CA LYS A 282 -7.76 -17.56 7.37
C LYS A 282 -7.82 -18.90 8.10
N GLU A 283 -6.66 -19.36 8.56
CA GLU A 283 -6.45 -20.60 9.28
C GLU A 283 -5.55 -20.32 10.50
N PRO A 284 -5.65 -21.08 11.60
CA PRO A 284 -4.72 -20.96 12.72
C PRO A 284 -3.32 -21.26 12.20
N ALA A 285 -2.43 -20.27 12.16
CA ALA A 285 -1.08 -20.47 11.66
C ALA A 285 -0.31 -21.38 12.63
N GLY A 286 0.36 -22.41 12.09
CA GLY A 286 1.44 -23.08 12.81
C GLY A 286 2.61 -22.11 13.04
N GLU A 287 3.46 -22.38 14.03
CA GLU A 287 4.66 -21.59 14.30
C GLU A 287 5.53 -21.50 13.02
N ARG A 288 5.96 -20.28 12.69
CA ARG A 288 6.95 -20.01 11.63
C ARG A 288 8.18 -19.37 12.26
N ASP A 289 9.32 -19.47 11.56
CA ASP A 289 10.55 -18.77 11.90
C ASP A 289 10.28 -17.26 12.02
N GLY A 290 10.30 -16.73 13.25
CA GLY A 290 9.98 -15.33 13.56
C GLY A 290 8.83 -15.12 14.56
N GLY A 291 8.18 -16.19 15.03
CA GLY A 291 7.15 -16.15 16.08
C GLY A 291 5.73 -16.33 15.55
N ALA A 292 4.77 -16.46 16.49
CA ALA A 292 3.37 -16.69 16.13
C ALA A 292 2.72 -15.42 15.57
N LEU A 293 2.19 -15.52 14.35
CA LEU A 293 1.35 -14.48 13.74
C LEU A 293 0.07 -14.29 14.56
N PRO A 294 -0.35 -13.05 14.87
CA PRO A 294 -1.56 -12.83 15.66
C PRO A 294 -2.80 -13.26 14.88
N PRO A 295 -3.83 -13.84 15.54
CA PRO A 295 -5.06 -14.28 14.89
C PRO A 295 -5.81 -13.15 14.19
N GLN A 296 -5.67 -11.93 14.71
CA GLN A 296 -6.20 -10.72 14.11
C GLN A 296 -5.39 -9.50 14.58
N PHE A 297 -5.34 -8.46 13.76
CA PHE A 297 -4.78 -7.16 14.11
C PHE A 297 -5.49 -6.05 13.33
N THR A 298 -5.29 -4.80 13.74
CA THR A 298 -5.94 -3.66 13.10
C THR A 298 -4.96 -2.50 12.97
N LEU A 299 -5.00 -1.83 11.82
CA LEU A 299 -4.28 -0.59 11.57
C LEU A 299 -5.28 0.56 11.44
N THR A 300 -5.10 1.64 12.18
CA THR A 300 -5.79 2.91 11.89
C THR A 300 -5.12 3.52 10.66
N LEU A 301 -5.91 3.78 9.62
CA LEU A 301 -5.41 4.36 8.38
C LEU A 301 -5.30 5.88 8.54
N HIS A 302 -4.14 6.35 9.03
CA HIS A 302 -3.87 7.77 9.25
C HIS A 302 -3.73 8.55 7.94
N PRO A 303 -3.96 9.88 7.95
CA PRO A 303 -3.71 10.72 6.78
C PRO A 303 -2.25 10.65 6.34
N GLY A 304 -2.04 10.32 5.06
CA GLY A 304 -0.71 10.15 4.47
C GLY A 304 -0.01 8.86 4.86
N SER A 305 -0.69 7.91 5.50
CA SER A 305 -0.06 6.66 5.94
C SER A 305 0.18 5.68 4.80
N VAL A 306 1.15 4.79 5.00
CA VAL A 306 1.47 3.69 4.08
C VAL A 306 1.67 2.42 4.88
N PHE A 307 0.94 1.36 4.51
CA PHE A 307 1.21 0.01 4.99
C PHE A 307 1.73 -0.86 3.84
N PHE A 308 2.96 -1.33 3.98
CA PHE A 308 3.56 -2.30 3.07
C PHE A 308 3.34 -3.72 3.58
N MET A 309 2.92 -4.63 2.70
CA MET A 309 2.83 -6.05 3.01
C MET A 309 3.23 -6.93 1.82
N PRO A 310 3.89 -8.08 2.06
CA PRO A 310 4.16 -9.07 1.03
C PRO A 310 2.90 -9.86 0.66
N LEU A 311 2.91 -10.52 -0.50
CA LEU A 311 1.82 -11.42 -0.89
C LEU A 311 1.61 -12.58 0.08
N SER A 312 2.65 -13.01 0.78
CA SER A 312 2.54 -14.04 1.83
C SER A 312 1.56 -13.60 2.93
N THR A 313 1.52 -12.32 3.29
CA THR A 313 0.53 -11.80 4.24
C THR A 313 -0.89 -11.83 3.66
N ASN A 314 -1.07 -11.49 2.38
CA ASN A 314 -2.38 -11.58 1.70
C ASN A 314 -2.90 -13.02 1.58
N ARG A 315 -1.97 -13.96 1.42
CA ARG A 315 -2.26 -15.39 1.42
C ARG A 315 -2.71 -15.88 2.80
N LEU A 316 -2.13 -15.38 3.88
CA LEU A 316 -2.44 -15.82 5.25
C LEU A 316 -3.66 -15.12 5.87
N TYR A 317 -3.89 -13.85 5.50
CA TYR A 317 -4.93 -13.01 6.10
C TYR A 317 -6.01 -12.65 5.09
N THR A 318 -7.24 -12.53 5.58
CA THR A 318 -8.23 -11.64 4.97
C THR A 318 -8.11 -10.26 5.60
N HIS A 319 -8.49 -9.23 4.85
CA HIS A 319 -8.56 -7.87 5.34
C HIS A 319 -9.89 -7.19 4.99
N GLU A 320 -10.30 -6.23 5.81
CA GLU A 320 -11.52 -5.46 5.61
C GLU A 320 -11.36 -3.99 6.00
N ILE A 321 -12.15 -3.15 5.34
CA ILE A 321 -12.21 -1.71 5.61
C ILE A 321 -13.39 -1.45 6.55
N ARG A 322 -13.07 -1.04 7.78
CA ARG A 322 -14.04 -0.73 8.82
C ARG A 322 -14.13 0.80 9.01
N PRO A 323 -15.30 1.42 8.81
CA PRO A 323 -15.47 2.84 9.09
C PRO A 323 -15.51 3.10 10.61
N SER A 324 -15.29 4.35 10.99
CA SER A 324 -15.40 4.80 12.38
C SER A 324 -16.83 4.67 12.93
N THR A 325 -16.94 4.62 14.26
CA THR A 325 -18.21 4.64 15.00
C THR A 325 -18.92 5.99 14.95
N LEU A 326 -18.20 7.10 14.72
CA LEU A 326 -18.78 8.46 14.59
C LEU A 326 -19.80 8.54 13.45
N ASP A 327 -20.79 9.41 13.55
CA ASP A 327 -21.81 9.57 12.51
C ASP A 327 -21.23 9.93 11.14
N ALA A 328 -21.86 9.42 10.08
CA ALA A 328 -21.40 9.57 8.69
C ALA A 328 -21.15 11.02 8.26
N GLY A 329 -21.90 11.98 8.81
CA GLY A 329 -21.71 13.42 8.55
C GLY A 329 -20.44 14.01 9.17
N SER A 330 -19.89 13.36 10.19
CA SER A 330 -18.65 13.75 10.87
C SER A 330 -17.42 13.04 10.33
N LEU A 331 -17.59 12.10 9.39
CA LEU A 331 -16.49 11.33 8.83
C LEU A 331 -15.87 12.05 7.62
N PRO A 332 -14.54 12.13 7.54
CA PRO A 332 -13.86 12.63 6.35
C PRO A 332 -14.11 11.68 5.17
N THR A 333 -13.92 12.19 3.96
CA THR A 333 -13.93 11.35 2.76
C THR A 333 -12.56 10.76 2.56
N ARG A 334 -12.47 9.43 2.46
CA ARG A 334 -11.19 8.73 2.32
C ARG A 334 -10.94 8.35 0.88
N MET A 335 -9.71 8.52 0.41
CA MET A 335 -9.17 7.83 -0.75
C MET A 335 -8.25 6.71 -0.28
N GLY A 336 -8.59 5.47 -0.64
CA GLY A 336 -7.65 4.35 -0.57
C GLY A 336 -6.88 4.29 -1.88
N TYR A 337 -5.55 4.41 -1.82
CA TYR A 337 -4.67 4.36 -2.97
C TYR A 337 -3.77 3.13 -2.80
N VAL A 338 -4.20 2.01 -3.39
CA VAL A 338 -3.54 0.71 -3.22
C VAL A 338 -2.66 0.44 -4.41
N VAL A 339 -1.35 0.40 -4.18
CA VAL A 339 -0.36 0.10 -5.21
C VAL A 339 0.05 -1.36 -5.11
N ARG A 340 0.11 -2.04 -6.25
CA ARG A 340 0.39 -3.46 -6.38
C ARG A 340 1.41 -3.69 -7.50
N CYS A 341 1.99 -4.88 -7.51
CA CYS A 341 2.84 -5.38 -8.58
C CYS A 341 1.98 -6.11 -9.61
N SER A 342 2.09 -5.76 -10.89
CA SER A 342 1.55 -6.55 -12.00
C SER A 342 2.67 -7.06 -12.90
N ASN A 343 2.55 -8.31 -13.34
CA ASN A 343 3.37 -8.91 -14.40
C ASN A 343 2.57 -9.14 -15.70
N ALA A 344 1.26 -8.86 -15.72
CA ALA A 344 0.43 -9.03 -16.91
C ALA A 344 0.61 -7.83 -17.86
N GLU A 345 1.61 -7.93 -18.74
CA GLU A 345 1.82 -6.95 -19.79
C GLU A 345 0.73 -7.04 -20.87
N ALA A 346 0.22 -5.88 -21.28
CA ALA A 346 -0.83 -5.77 -22.27
C ALA A 346 -0.48 -4.76 -23.36
N VAL A 347 -1.11 -4.93 -24.52
CA VAL A 347 -1.12 -3.97 -25.62
C VAL A 347 -2.54 -3.78 -26.14
N HIS A 348 -2.96 -2.53 -26.31
CA HIS A 348 -4.18 -2.21 -27.02
C HIS A 348 -3.83 -1.75 -28.44
N LYS A 349 -4.41 -2.40 -29.45
CA LYS A 349 -4.24 -2.05 -30.87
C LYS A 349 -5.42 -2.51 -31.71
N ASN A 350 -5.72 -1.77 -32.77
CA ASN A 350 -6.82 -2.08 -33.69
C ASN A 350 -8.19 -2.27 -33.00
N GLY A 351 -8.42 -1.58 -31.87
CA GLY A 351 -9.66 -1.66 -31.09
C GLY A 351 -9.74 -2.84 -30.10
N ASP A 352 -8.68 -3.64 -29.99
CA ASP A 352 -8.63 -4.83 -29.14
C ASP A 352 -7.46 -4.77 -28.15
N THR A 353 -7.67 -5.34 -26.96
CA THR A 353 -6.62 -5.54 -25.97
C THR A 353 -6.07 -6.95 -26.05
N TYR A 354 -4.74 -7.08 -25.98
CA TYR A 354 -4.02 -8.35 -26.00
C TYR A 354 -3.08 -8.44 -24.79
N LEU A 355 -2.98 -9.63 -24.21
CA LEU A 355 -1.92 -9.99 -23.26
C LEU A 355 -0.66 -10.37 -24.03
N LYS A 356 0.50 -9.96 -23.54
CA LYS A 356 1.78 -10.49 -23.99
C LYS A 356 2.07 -11.77 -23.22
N ALA A 357 2.21 -12.88 -23.93
CA ALA A 357 2.57 -14.18 -23.37
C ALA A 357 3.77 -14.76 -24.13
N ASP A 358 4.41 -15.78 -23.55
CA ASP A 358 5.54 -16.47 -24.18
C ASP A 358 5.10 -17.08 -25.53
N GLY A 359 5.48 -16.44 -26.64
CA GLY A 359 5.12 -16.85 -27.99
C GLY A 359 4.20 -15.89 -28.75
N GLY A 360 3.74 -14.79 -28.14
CA GLY A 360 3.06 -13.72 -28.89
C GLY A 360 1.97 -12.96 -28.11
N LEU A 361 0.97 -12.51 -28.86
CA LEU A 361 -0.16 -11.74 -28.34
C LEU A 361 -1.41 -12.62 -28.25
N VAL A 362 -1.99 -12.71 -27.05
CA VAL A 362 -3.24 -13.41 -26.79
C VAL A 362 -4.35 -12.37 -26.62
N ARG A 363 -5.34 -12.37 -27.50
CA ARG A 363 -6.46 -11.41 -27.42
C ARG A 363 -7.27 -11.63 -26.15
N LEU A 364 -7.69 -10.56 -25.48
CA LEU A 364 -8.67 -10.65 -24.42
C LEU A 364 -10.04 -11.01 -24.99
N GLU A 365 -10.65 -12.06 -24.46
CA GLU A 365 -11.96 -12.55 -24.90
C GLU A 365 -13.05 -12.20 -23.90
N ALA A 366 -14.31 -12.18 -24.33
CA ALA A 366 -15.42 -12.04 -23.41
C ALA A 366 -15.51 -13.26 -22.47
N PRO A 367 -15.82 -13.06 -21.18
CA PRO A 367 -15.97 -14.17 -20.24
C PRO A 367 -17.11 -15.11 -20.65
N THR A 368 -16.87 -16.43 -20.59
CA THR A 368 -17.93 -17.44 -20.70
C THR A 368 -18.55 -17.70 -19.32
N PRO A 369 -19.82 -18.16 -19.24
CA PRO A 369 -20.42 -18.52 -17.94
C PRO A 369 -19.60 -19.55 -17.16
N ALA A 370 -19.12 -20.60 -17.83
CA ALA A 370 -18.28 -21.62 -17.20
C ALA A 370 -16.94 -21.04 -16.70
N GLY A 371 -16.25 -20.25 -17.53
CA GLY A 371 -15.00 -19.60 -17.14
C GLY A 371 -15.18 -18.66 -15.94
N MET A 372 -16.31 -17.94 -15.88
CA MET A 372 -16.66 -17.09 -14.74
C MET A 372 -16.88 -17.87 -13.46
N ASP A 373 -17.53 -19.04 -13.54
CA ASP A 373 -17.77 -19.89 -12.38
C ASP A 373 -16.47 -20.51 -11.88
N ASP A 374 -15.59 -20.96 -12.77
CA ASP A 374 -14.26 -21.45 -12.43
C ASP A 374 -13.40 -20.36 -11.77
N LEU A 375 -13.37 -19.14 -12.34
CA LEU A 375 -12.62 -18.02 -11.77
C LEU A 375 -13.15 -17.64 -10.38
N ARG A 376 -14.48 -17.60 -10.20
CA ARG A 376 -15.10 -17.30 -8.90
C ARG A 376 -14.82 -18.38 -7.87
N ARG A 377 -14.73 -19.64 -8.26
CA ARG A 377 -14.31 -20.74 -7.38
C ARG A 377 -12.89 -20.51 -6.85
N LEU A 378 -11.95 -20.16 -7.73
CA LEU A 378 -10.58 -19.83 -7.32
C LEU A 378 -10.53 -18.60 -6.41
N TYR A 379 -11.31 -17.56 -6.70
CA TYR A 379 -11.43 -16.39 -5.83
C TYR A 379 -11.99 -16.72 -4.45
N ALA A 380 -12.94 -17.64 -4.36
CA ALA A 380 -13.48 -18.10 -3.09
C ALA A 380 -12.45 -18.94 -2.30
N GLU A 381 -11.69 -19.78 -3.00
CA GLU A 381 -10.60 -20.55 -2.42
C GLU A 381 -9.51 -19.64 -1.85
N GLU A 382 -9.03 -18.66 -2.62
CA GLU A 382 -8.03 -17.68 -2.18
C GLU A 382 -8.48 -16.89 -0.95
N ASN A 383 -9.78 -16.64 -0.79
CA ASN A 383 -10.29 -15.95 0.40
C ASN A 383 -10.33 -16.85 1.64
N ARG A 384 -10.42 -18.17 1.46
CA ARG A 384 -10.66 -19.15 2.53
C ARG A 384 -9.40 -19.84 3.01
N THR A 385 -8.44 -20.09 2.14
CA THR A 385 -7.27 -20.95 2.43
C THR A 385 -5.98 -20.15 2.48
N SER A 386 -4.98 -20.73 3.14
CA SER A 386 -3.60 -20.23 3.13
C SER A 386 -2.75 -20.79 1.99
N SER A 387 -3.34 -21.58 1.09
CA SER A 387 -2.67 -22.20 -0.05
C SER A 387 -2.29 -21.17 -1.11
N PHE A 388 -1.26 -21.49 -1.90
CA PHE A 388 -1.02 -20.79 -3.16
C PHE A 388 -2.13 -21.16 -4.15
N ILE A 389 -2.69 -20.14 -4.80
CA ILE A 389 -3.72 -20.32 -5.82
C ILE A 389 -3.08 -20.14 -7.18
N ASP A 390 -2.98 -21.23 -7.93
CA ASP A 390 -2.57 -21.19 -9.32
C ASP A 390 -3.78 -20.90 -10.20
N TYR A 391 -3.75 -19.76 -10.87
CA TYR A 391 -4.78 -19.37 -11.82
C TYR A 391 -4.56 -19.97 -13.21
N GLY A 392 -3.33 -20.45 -13.49
CA GLY A 392 -2.86 -20.87 -14.81
C GLY A 392 -3.05 -19.82 -15.90
N ASP A 393 -2.72 -20.21 -17.13
CA ASP A 393 -2.92 -19.38 -18.34
C ASP A 393 -4.32 -19.57 -18.95
N VAL A 394 -5.25 -20.17 -18.20
CA VAL A 394 -6.54 -20.66 -18.72
C VAL A 394 -7.55 -19.53 -18.94
N PHE A 395 -7.34 -18.37 -18.31
CA PHE A 395 -8.26 -17.25 -18.34
C PHE A 395 -7.76 -16.14 -19.26
N SER A 396 -8.18 -16.18 -20.52
CA SER A 396 -7.97 -15.13 -21.54
C SER A 396 -8.89 -13.92 -21.39
N PHE A 397 -9.68 -13.83 -20.31
CA PHE A 397 -10.66 -12.75 -20.11
C PHE A 397 -10.41 -11.95 -18.83
N SER A 398 -11.11 -10.83 -18.70
CA SER A 398 -11.23 -10.03 -17.49
C SER A 398 -12.69 -9.90 -17.05
N MET A 399 -12.90 -9.77 -15.74
CA MET A 399 -14.19 -9.36 -15.19
C MET A 399 -14.44 -7.86 -15.33
N ASN A 400 -13.38 -7.09 -15.55
CA ASN A 400 -13.43 -5.64 -15.65
C ASN A 400 -13.63 -5.23 -17.10
N THR A 401 -14.77 -4.62 -17.43
CA THR A 401 -15.06 -4.19 -18.81
C THR A 401 -14.07 -3.13 -19.30
N GLY A 402 -13.52 -2.34 -18.38
CA GLY A 402 -12.46 -1.37 -18.65
C GLY A 402 -11.19 -1.96 -19.27
N ASP A 403 -10.87 -3.23 -19.01
CA ASP A 403 -9.62 -3.86 -19.50
C ASP A 403 -9.65 -4.10 -21.02
N TYR A 404 -10.83 -4.12 -21.62
CA TYR A 404 -11.04 -4.29 -23.05
C TYR A 404 -10.94 -2.97 -23.82
N LEU A 405 -10.93 -1.84 -23.10
CA LEU A 405 -10.90 -0.50 -23.70
C LEU A 405 -9.47 0.01 -23.85
N ALA A 406 -9.26 0.91 -24.80
CA ALA A 406 -7.99 1.61 -24.96
C ALA A 406 -7.64 2.37 -23.67
N PRO A 407 -6.43 2.19 -23.09
CA PRO A 407 -6.03 2.95 -21.94
C PRO A 407 -5.88 4.44 -22.31
N ARG A 408 -6.17 5.34 -21.36
CA ARG A 408 -5.95 6.78 -21.57
C ARG A 408 -4.54 7.14 -21.16
N ALA A 409 -3.71 7.62 -22.09
CA ALA A 409 -2.34 8.06 -21.81
C ALA A 409 -2.28 9.43 -21.11
#